data_AF-A0A0N0RFK0-F1
#
_entry.id   AF-A0A0N0RFK0-F1
#
_cell.length_a   1.000
_cell.length_b   1.000
_cell.length_c   1.000
_cell.angle_alpha   90.00
_cell.angle_beta   90.00
_cell.angle_gamma   90.00
#
_symmetry.space_group_name_H-M   'P 1'
#
loop_
_entity.id
_entity.type
_entity.pdbx_description
1 polymer ?
#
loop_
_entity_poly.entity_id
_entity_poly.type
_entity_poly.pdbx_seq_one_letter_code
_entity_poly.pdbx_strand_id
1 'polypeptide(L)' 'MLRRKHYSYRTEQAYIQWIKRYILFHNKRHPKEMGAPEIEAFLTHLAVEEHVAASTQNQALSALLFLLS' A
#
# COMPACT_ATOMS: atom_id res chain seq x y z
N MET A 1 -2.98 9.51 -11.58
CA MET A 1 -4.34 8.95 -11.64
C MET A 1 -5.23 9.26 -10.41
N LEU A 2 -4.71 9.76 -9.26
CA LEU A 2 -5.56 10.06 -8.07
C LEU A 2 -6.65 11.13 -8.32
N ARG A 3 -6.35 12.21 -9.04
CA ARG A 3 -7.28 13.34 -9.23
C ARG A 3 -8.52 13.04 -10.10
N ARG A 4 -8.67 11.83 -10.66
CA ARG A 4 -9.75 11.47 -11.60
C ARG A 4 -10.86 10.59 -11.02
N LYS A 5 -10.73 10.06 -9.80
CA LYS A 5 -11.72 9.12 -9.21
C LYS A 5 -12.61 9.69 -8.10
N HIS A 6 -12.58 11.00 -7.83
CA HIS A 6 -13.36 11.65 -6.75
C HIS A 6 -13.20 10.99 -5.37
N TYR A 7 -12.04 10.39 -5.09
CA TYR A 7 -11.78 9.89 -3.74
C TYR A 7 -11.74 11.07 -2.76
N SER A 8 -12.30 10.87 -1.56
CA SER A 8 -12.23 11.87 -0.52
C SER A 8 -10.75 12.16 -0.20
N TYR A 9 -10.44 13.41 0.14
CA TYR A 9 -9.08 13.83 0.51
C TYR A 9 -8.45 12.89 1.57
N ARG A 10 -9.25 12.41 2.52
CA ARG A 10 -8.83 11.45 3.55
C ARG A 10 -8.38 10.10 2.96
N THR A 11 -9.07 9.60 1.94
CA THR A 11 -8.72 8.35 1.26
C THR A 11 -7.41 8.50 0.49
N GLU A 12 -7.21 9.64 -0.18
CA GLU A 12 -5.96 9.92 -0.89
C GLU A 12 -4.76 9.96 0.06
N GLN A 13 -4.92 10.61 1.22
CA GLN A 13 -3.86 10.66 2.24
C GLN A 13 -3.51 9.27 2.79
N ALA A 14 -4.52 8.45 3.09
CA ALA A 14 -4.32 7.08 3.53
C ALA A 14 -3.56 6.26 2.48
N TYR A 15 -3.90 6.41 1.20
CA TYR A 15 -3.23 5.69 0.11
C TYR A 15 -1.77 6.13 -0.03
N ILE A 16 -1.51 7.43 -0.01
CA ILE A 16 -0.13 7.97 -0.06
C ILE A 16 0.70 7.42 1.11
N GLN A 17 0.11 7.32 2.31
CA GLN A 17 0.79 6.78 3.47
C GLN A 17 1.18 5.31 3.27
N TRP A 18 0.25 4.46 2.80
CA TRP A 18 0.55 3.05 2.53
C TRP A 18 1.59 2.86 1.43
N ILE A 19 1.50 3.63 0.36
CA ILE A 19 2.47 3.59 -0.74
C ILE A 19 3.88 3.96 -0.25
N LYS A 20 4.00 5.02 0.58
CA LYS A 20 5.28 5.41 1.17
C LYS A 20 5.85 4.31 2.06
N ARG A 21 5.02 3.71 2.92
CA ARG A 21 5.46 2.62 3.82
C ARG A 21 5.94 1.39 3.04
N TYR A 22 5.23 1.03 1.97
CA TYR A 22 5.61 -0.06 1.08
C TYR A 22 6.95 0.18 0.40
N ILE A 23 7.17 1.38 -0.15
CA ILE A 23 8.45 1.75 -0.77
C ILE A 23 9.59 1.72 0.25
N LEU A 24 9.35 2.22 1.47
CA LEU A 24 10.36 2.22 2.54
C LEU A 24 10.70 0.81 3.01
N PHE A 25 9.70 -0.06 3.15
CA PHE A 25 9.88 -1.47 3.50
C PHE A 25 10.77 -2.20 2.49
N HIS A 26 10.64 -1.87 1.21
CA HIS A 26 11.45 -2.43 0.12
C HIS A 26 12.70 -1.59 -0.21
N ASN A 27 13.26 -0.88 0.77
CA ASN A 27 14.52 -0.12 0.64
C ASN A 27 14.52 0.90 -0.53
N LYS A 28 13.37 1.54 -0.78
CA LYS A 28 13.17 2.51 -1.87
C LYS A 28 13.29 1.93 -3.28
N ARG A 29 13.14 0.61 -3.42
CA ARG A 29 13.02 -0.04 -4.75
C ARG A 29 11.81 0.51 -5.49
N HIS A 30 11.94 0.68 -6.81
CA HIS A 30 10.90 1.33 -7.60
C HIS A 30 9.67 0.40 -7.72
N PRO A 31 8.42 0.86 -7.45
CA PRO A 31 7.23 0.00 -7.48
C PRO A 31 6.98 -0.75 -8.80
N LYS A 32 7.44 -0.22 -9.93
CA LYS A 32 7.38 -0.92 -11.24
C LYS A 32 8.26 -2.17 -11.31
N GLU A 33 9.25 -2.29 -10.44
CA GLU A 33 10.13 -3.45 -10.33
C GLU A 33 9.62 -4.45 -9.28
N MET A 34 8.45 -4.19 -8.71
CA MET A 34 7.85 -4.98 -7.63
C MET A 34 6.48 -5.48 -8.07
N GLY A 35 6.12 -6.68 -7.65
CA GLY A 35 4.89 -7.35 -8.05
C GLY A 35 4.19 -8.00 -6.86
N ALA A 36 3.44 -9.06 -7.15
CA ALA A 36 2.71 -9.81 -6.13
C ALA A 36 3.59 -10.27 -4.95
N PRO A 37 4.84 -10.78 -5.14
CA PRO A 37 5.66 -11.24 -4.02
C PRO A 37 5.97 -10.14 -3.01
N GLU A 38 6.30 -8.94 -3.49
CA GLU A 38 6.60 -7.79 -2.62
C GLU A 38 5.36 -7.27 -1.89
N ILE A 39 4.19 -7.34 -2.54
CA ILE A 39 2.90 -6.99 -1.89
C ILE A 39 2.61 -7.99 -0.77
N GLU A 40 2.71 -9.29 -1.04
CA GLU A 40 2.47 -10.35 -0.05
C GLU A 40 3.43 -10.24 1.14
N ALA A 41 4.72 -10.02 0.89
CA ALA A 41 5.72 -9.83 1.94
C ALA A 41 5.39 -8.62 2.84
N PHE A 42 4.99 -7.50 2.23
CA PHE A 42 4.62 -6.30 2.98
C PHE A 42 3.33 -6.51 3.79
N LEU A 43 2.29 -7.11 3.20
CA LEU A 43 1.03 -7.37 3.91
C LEU A 43 1.22 -8.39 5.04
N THR A 44 2.10 -9.37 4.87
CA THR A 44 2.46 -10.33 5.92
C THR A 44 3.17 -9.63 7.06
N HIS A 45 4.13 -8.75 6.77
CA HIS A 45 4.81 -7.95 7.78
C HIS A 45 3.82 -7.11 8.60
N LEU A 46 2.85 -6.45 7.93
CA LEU A 46 1.82 -5.69 8.63
C LEU A 46 0.97 -6.54 9.59
N ALA A 47 0.64 -7.78 9.20
CA ALA A 47 -0.19 -8.66 10.03
C ALA A 47 0.59 -9.31 11.18
N VAL A 48 1.83 -9.73 10.92
CA VAL A 48 2.63 -10.55 11.83
C VAL A 48 3.47 -9.70 12.78
N GLU A 49 4.14 -8.66 12.26
CA GLU A 49 5.05 -7.83 13.06
C GLU A 49 4.36 -6.59 13.62
N GLU A 50 3.51 -5.95 12.82
CA GLU A 50 2.79 -4.75 13.27
C GLU A 50 1.39 -5.03 13.84
N HIS A 51 0.92 -6.27 13.77
CA HIS A 51 -0.37 -6.72 14.28
C HIS A 51 -1.56 -5.83 13.86
N VAL A 52 -1.54 -5.30 12.63
CA VAL A 52 -2.63 -4.46 12.15
C VAL A 52 -3.91 -5.27 11.98
N ALA A 53 -5.06 -4.65 12.23
CA ALA A 53 -6.36 -5.27 11.97
C ALA A 53 -6.52 -5.63 10.48
N ALA A 54 -7.29 -6.68 10.19
CA ALA A 54 -7.56 -7.12 8.82
C ALA A 54 -8.16 -5.99 7.93
N SER A 55 -9.00 -5.13 8.50
CA SER A 55 -9.56 -3.97 7.79
C SER A 55 -8.50 -2.91 7.42
N THR A 56 -7.44 -2.79 8.22
CA THR A 56 -6.28 -1.93 7.95
C THR A 56 -5.39 -2.54 6.87
N GLN A 57 -5.16 -3.86 6.93
CA GLN A 57 -4.44 -4.58 5.88
C GLN A 57 -5.15 -4.47 4.52
N ASN A 58 -6.48 -4.56 4.49
CA ASN A 58 -7.27 -4.39 3.27
C ASN A 58 -7.18 -2.97 2.67
N GLN A 59 -7.06 -1.95 3.51
CA GLN A 59 -6.81 -0.58 3.06
C GLN A 59 -5.42 -0.45 2.43
N ALA A 60 -4.40 -1.08 3.03
CA ALA A 60 -3.06 -1.12 2.46
C ALA A 60 -3.05 -1.83 1.10
N LEU A 61 -3.67 -3.02 0.99
CA LEU A 61 -3.80 -3.76 -0.27
C LEU A 61 -4.49 -2.91 -1.35
N SER A 62 -5.60 -2.26 -1.03
CA SER A 62 -6.33 -1.41 -1.98
C SER A 62 -5.47 -0.26 -2.50
N ALA A 63 -4.65 0.36 -1.63
CA ALA A 63 -3.73 1.43 -2.02
C ALA A 63 -2.61 0.92 -2.96
N LEU A 64 -2.10 -0.28 -2.72
CA LEU A 64 -1.06 -0.89 -3.55
C LEU A 64 -1.58 -1.32 -4.92
N LEU A 65 -2.76 -1.94 -4.97
CA LEU A 65 -3.41 -2.27 -6.23
C LEU A 65 -3.69 -1.01 -7.06
N PHE A 66 -4.08 0.10 -6.41
CA PHE A 66 -4.24 1.38 -7.09
C PHE A 66 -2.92 1.99 -7.59
N LEU A 67 -1.80 1.78 -6.92
CA LEU A 67 -0.49 2.25 -7.37
C LEU A 67 -0.02 1.50 -8.63
N LEU A 68 -0.32 0.20 -8.70
CA LEU A 68 0.14 -0.71 -9.76
C LEU A 68 -0.81 -0.81 -10.95
N SER A 69 -2.04 -0.30 -10.81
CA SER A 69 -3.03 -0.20 -11.89
C SER A 69 -2.70 0.85 -12.94
#